data_AF-A0A6P6FGQ6-F1
#
_entry.id   AF-A0A6P6FGQ6-F1
#
_cell.length_a   1.000
_cell.length_b   1.000
_cell.length_c   1.000
_cell.angle_alpha   90.00
_cell.angle_beta   90.00
_cell.angle_gamma   90.00
#
_symmetry.space_group_name_H-M   'P 1'
#
loop_
_entity.id
_entity.type
_entity.pdbx_description
1 polymer ?
#
loop_
_entity_poly.entity_id
_entity_poly.type
_entity_poly.pdbx_seq_one_letter_code
_entity_poly.pdbx_strand_id
1 'polypeptide(L)'
;MTTDRSLTVIAGILGDCTFNYICFVAESLSTILPNFHYRSISKSSARWDCWLKETCDLHGWTHTKSPLIWREIGLSRSHVTYIGGSSQFWELLHNYYDISLYLSKEELDALQTDLLFACNIKKQRSKPLQIQKKYRQIMIIGAGRSMCPDLVPQLLMTKELWMTHGIVINLYDEPGCFFKLRKIFRDAGTIGAGINTVHIVENIPDGLKDCDILIYLDSLTREEYEGTDNWLQRNYKIIANLCTHINEHAPSHMKVIFCSMNLPCFYANIMMELVTKLSSTNIVVASAHYGLELIYTFVNSLGLNLQNFGCPPVWGFLGINHFVDVHHMIQKYDVYCPNKRALNSNENMILPLGTQHSELRWFFYKTHDKNPYKNYLKRKALLRYQMGTSEDFPKCRAICDLLKLWYSNKKSIRDEIISLGIESDGSFGIPKGLVFSQPVYLKEYEDGSRVWVPFRDFPMPNMPISIFQSLIDTGIYVKKKIIELKNSSDATK
;
A
#
# COMPACT_ATOMS: atom_id res chain seq x y z
N MET A 1 17.87 -10.32 -16.92
CA MET A 1 17.14 -11.27 -17.77
C MET A 1 16.13 -11.98 -16.90
N THR A 2 14.85 -11.79 -17.20
CA THR A 2 13.73 -12.43 -16.51
C THR A 2 13.84 -13.93 -16.70
N THR A 3 14.03 -14.69 -15.62
CA THR A 3 13.92 -16.15 -15.67
C THR A 3 12.48 -16.49 -16.06
N ASP A 4 12.27 -16.91 -17.30
CA ASP A 4 10.99 -17.47 -17.74
C ASP A 4 10.67 -18.67 -16.84
N ARG A 5 9.71 -18.50 -15.93
CA ARG A 5 9.21 -19.59 -15.09
C ARG A 5 8.46 -20.55 -16.00
N SER A 6 9.11 -21.64 -16.37
CA SER A 6 8.46 -22.77 -17.02
C SER A 6 7.71 -23.58 -15.97
N LEU A 7 6.41 -23.78 -16.16
CA LEU A 7 5.56 -24.58 -15.29
C LEU A 7 5.15 -25.85 -16.04
N THR A 8 5.47 -27.02 -15.50
CA THR A 8 5.02 -28.30 -16.07
C THR A 8 3.66 -28.68 -15.45
N VAL A 9 2.62 -28.82 -16.26
CA VAL A 9 1.29 -29.21 -15.80
C VAL A 9 1.05 -30.68 -16.13
N ILE A 10 0.61 -31.44 -15.14
CA ILE A 10 0.32 -32.87 -15.23
C ILE A 10 -1.15 -33.07 -14.86
N ALA A 11 -1.97 -33.51 -15.80
CA ALA A 11 -3.38 -33.79 -15.59
C ALA A 11 -3.68 -35.28 -15.73
N GLY A 12 -4.55 -35.83 -14.88
CA GLY A 12 -4.90 -37.24 -14.97
C GLY A 12 -6.01 -37.67 -14.02
N ILE A 13 -6.32 -38.96 -14.09
CA ILE A 13 -7.37 -39.60 -13.28
C ILE A 13 -6.76 -40.04 -11.95
N LEU A 14 -7.43 -39.76 -10.83
CA LEU A 14 -6.91 -40.10 -9.49
C LEU A 14 -6.67 -41.62 -9.29
N GLY A 15 -7.42 -42.46 -10.00
CA GLY A 15 -7.29 -43.92 -9.98
C GLY A 15 -6.27 -44.50 -10.95
N ASP A 16 -5.60 -43.67 -11.77
CA ASP A 16 -4.58 -44.12 -12.72
C ASP A 16 -3.20 -44.16 -12.04
N CYS A 17 -2.62 -45.36 -11.97
CA CYS A 17 -1.30 -45.63 -11.41
C CYS A 17 -0.21 -44.77 -12.09
N THR A 18 -0.35 -44.55 -13.40
CA THR A 18 0.63 -43.83 -14.22
C THR A 18 0.65 -42.33 -13.90
N PHE A 19 -0.53 -41.73 -13.70
CA PHE A 19 -0.66 -40.33 -13.30
C PHE A 19 -0.06 -40.07 -11.92
N ASN A 20 -0.36 -40.95 -10.96
CA ASN A 20 0.16 -40.84 -9.59
C ASN A 20 1.69 -40.98 -9.56
N TYR A 21 2.23 -41.92 -10.32
CA TYR A 21 3.67 -42.12 -10.44
C TYR A 21 4.38 -40.86 -11.00
N ILE A 22 3.83 -40.26 -12.06
CA ILE A 22 4.43 -39.05 -12.64
C ILE A 22 4.32 -37.85 -11.70
N CYS A 23 3.21 -37.70 -10.98
CA CYS A 23 3.09 -36.65 -9.97
C CYS A 23 4.15 -36.79 -8.88
N PHE A 24 4.43 -38.01 -8.42
CA PHE A 24 5.48 -38.29 -7.43
C PHE A 24 6.88 -37.94 -7.95
N VAL A 25 7.19 -38.32 -9.19
CA VAL A 25 8.46 -37.98 -9.83
C VAL A 25 8.59 -36.46 -9.97
N ALA A 26 7.54 -35.76 -10.40
CA ALA A 26 7.54 -34.31 -10.52
C ALA A 26 7.70 -33.61 -9.16
N GLU A 27 7.09 -34.16 -8.09
CA GLU A 27 7.27 -33.67 -6.72
C GLU A 27 8.72 -33.80 -6.26
N SER A 28 9.32 -34.97 -6.49
CA SER A 28 10.74 -35.24 -6.17
C SER A 28 11.68 -34.36 -6.99
N LEU A 29 11.39 -34.12 -8.28
CA LEU A 29 12.19 -33.22 -9.11
C LEU A 29 12.10 -31.78 -8.64
N SER A 30 10.94 -31.35 -8.14
CA SER A 30 10.74 -29.99 -7.63
C SER A 30 11.51 -29.69 -6.34
N THR A 31 11.84 -30.72 -5.54
CA THR A 31 12.66 -30.56 -4.33
C THR A 31 14.15 -30.56 -4.65
N ILE A 32 14.56 -31.29 -5.70
CA ILE A 32 15.97 -31.41 -6.12
C ILE A 32 16.40 -30.26 -7.03
N LEU A 33 15.53 -29.83 -7.95
CA LEU A 33 15.84 -28.84 -8.98
C LEU A 33 15.21 -27.46 -8.67
N PRO A 34 16.01 -26.41 -8.45
CA PRO A 34 15.51 -25.10 -8.01
C PRO A 34 14.62 -24.38 -9.03
N ASN A 35 14.73 -24.75 -10.32
CA ASN A 35 13.98 -24.15 -11.42
C ASN A 35 12.88 -25.07 -11.97
N PHE A 36 12.61 -26.22 -11.35
CA PHE A 36 11.55 -27.12 -11.77
C PHE A 36 10.28 -26.87 -10.96
N HIS A 37 9.27 -26.32 -11.61
CA HIS A 37 7.96 -26.11 -11.01
C HIS A 37 6.91 -26.95 -11.71
N TYR A 38 6.03 -27.59 -10.94
CA TYR A 38 4.94 -28.39 -11.47
C TYR A 38 3.59 -28.07 -10.85
N ARG A 39 2.52 -28.43 -11.57
CA ARG A 39 1.13 -28.34 -11.10
C ARG A 39 0.38 -29.61 -11.48
N SER A 40 -0.24 -30.27 -10.51
CA SER A 40 -1.09 -31.45 -10.74
C SER A 40 -2.57 -31.08 -10.85
N ILE A 41 -3.28 -31.60 -11.86
CA ILE A 41 -4.73 -31.48 -12.03
C ILE A 41 -5.34 -32.89 -11.97
N SER A 42 -5.99 -33.22 -10.85
CA SER A 42 -6.71 -34.49 -10.70
C SER A 42 -8.19 -34.33 -11.06
N LYS A 43 -8.72 -35.21 -11.91
CA LYS A 43 -10.15 -35.30 -12.21
C LYS A 43 -10.70 -36.69 -11.85
N SER A 44 -12.02 -36.76 -11.63
CA SER A 44 -12.74 -38.03 -11.48
C SER A 44 -12.86 -38.73 -12.85
N SER A 45 -12.85 -40.06 -12.88
CA SER A 45 -13.01 -40.86 -14.09
C SER A 45 -14.22 -40.43 -14.94
N ALA A 46 -15.37 -40.20 -14.29
CA ALA A 46 -16.61 -39.78 -14.96
C ALA A 46 -16.56 -38.41 -15.67
N ARG A 47 -15.59 -37.54 -15.33
CA ARG A 47 -15.45 -36.19 -15.91
C ARG A 47 -14.20 -36.04 -16.77
N TRP A 48 -13.35 -37.06 -16.83
CA TRP A 48 -12.08 -36.99 -17.53
C TRP A 48 -12.26 -36.84 -19.04
N ASP A 49 -13.07 -37.69 -19.67
CA ASP A 49 -13.19 -37.74 -21.13
C ASP A 49 -13.79 -36.45 -21.72
N CYS A 50 -14.78 -35.87 -21.04
CA CYS A 50 -15.39 -34.61 -21.45
C CYS A 50 -14.40 -33.43 -21.27
N TRP A 51 -13.71 -33.37 -20.13
CA TRP A 51 -12.71 -32.34 -19.85
C TRP A 51 -11.48 -32.43 -20.78
N LEU A 52 -11.04 -33.66 -21.10
CA LEU A 52 -9.92 -33.91 -22.00
C LEU A 52 -10.22 -33.40 -23.41
N LYS A 53 -11.41 -33.70 -23.94
CA LYS A 53 -11.86 -33.21 -25.25
C LYS A 53 -11.90 -31.69 -25.31
N GLU A 54 -12.55 -31.04 -24.34
CA GLU A 54 -12.62 -29.58 -24.28
C GLU A 54 -11.21 -28.93 -24.23
N THR A 55 -10.29 -29.51 -23.45
CA THR A 55 -8.93 -28.99 -23.31
C THR A 55 -8.11 -29.21 -24.57
N CYS A 56 -8.27 -30.37 -25.22
CA CYS A 56 -7.64 -30.69 -26.50
C CYS A 56 -8.15 -29.79 -27.63
N ASP A 57 -9.46 -29.53 -27.69
CA ASP A 57 -10.08 -28.65 -28.70
C ASP A 57 -9.62 -27.19 -28.53
N LEU A 58 -9.48 -26.71 -27.28
CA LEU A 58 -9.02 -25.37 -26.96
C LEU A 58 -7.57 -25.11 -27.44
N HIS A 59 -6.70 -26.12 -27.36
CA HIS A 59 -5.28 -26.00 -27.68
C HIS A 59 -4.86 -26.68 -28.98
N GLY A 60 -5.79 -27.30 -29.71
CA GLY A 60 -5.52 -28.02 -30.96
C GLY A 60 -4.69 -29.29 -30.79
N TRP A 61 -4.81 -30.00 -29.67
CA TRP A 61 -4.02 -31.19 -29.35
C TRP A 61 -4.78 -32.49 -29.61
N THR A 62 -4.06 -33.56 -29.92
CA THR A 62 -4.61 -34.91 -30.04
C THR A 62 -4.10 -35.80 -28.90
N HIS A 63 -4.92 -35.96 -27.86
CA HIS A 63 -4.61 -36.81 -26.70
C HIS A 63 -5.84 -37.60 -26.25
N THR A 64 -5.65 -38.87 -25.90
CA THR A 64 -6.77 -39.80 -25.62
C THR A 64 -6.66 -40.55 -24.30
N LYS A 65 -5.48 -40.56 -23.66
CA LYS A 65 -5.23 -41.34 -22.44
C LYS A 65 -4.95 -40.43 -21.25
N SER A 66 -4.84 -41.01 -20.06
CA SER A 66 -4.25 -40.36 -18.89
C SER A 66 -2.80 -40.86 -18.74
N PRO A 67 -1.85 -40.03 -18.28
CA PRO A 67 -1.94 -38.60 -17.97
C PRO A 67 -1.64 -37.69 -19.18
N LEU A 68 -2.23 -36.49 -19.20
CA LEU A 68 -1.95 -35.41 -20.15
C LEU A 68 -0.94 -34.42 -19.55
N ILE A 69 0.17 -34.18 -20.24
CA ILE A 69 1.27 -33.36 -19.74
C ILE A 69 1.63 -32.26 -20.75
N TRP A 70 1.83 -31.04 -20.27
CA TRP A 70 2.27 -29.89 -21.07
C TRP A 70 3.10 -28.91 -20.24
N ARG A 71 3.77 -27.97 -20.92
CA ARG A 71 4.53 -26.87 -20.31
C ARG A 71 3.89 -25.53 -20.63
N GLU A 72 3.79 -24.68 -19.61
CA GLU A 72 3.35 -23.29 -19.73
C GLU A 72 4.56 -22.37 -19.54
N ILE A 73 4.78 -21.46 -20.49
CA ILE A 73 5.88 -20.48 -20.44
C ILE A 73 5.29 -19.06 -20.40
N GLY A 74 5.81 -18.24 -19.48
CA GLY A 74 5.51 -16.80 -19.40
C GLY A 74 4.45 -16.42 -18.35
N LEU A 75 4.42 -15.12 -18.00
CA LEU A 75 3.51 -14.53 -16.99
C LEU A 75 2.03 -14.61 -17.38
N SER A 76 1.72 -14.60 -18.68
CA SER A 76 0.37 -14.64 -19.24
C SER A 76 -0.17 -16.06 -19.48
N ARG A 77 0.64 -17.12 -19.27
CA ARG A 77 0.30 -18.53 -19.58
C ARG A 77 -0.19 -18.76 -21.02
N SER A 78 0.12 -17.86 -21.94
CA SER A 78 -0.39 -17.89 -23.32
C SER A 78 0.39 -18.84 -24.23
N HIS A 79 1.62 -19.19 -23.87
CA HIS A 79 2.43 -20.15 -24.61
C HIS A 79 2.41 -21.50 -23.90
N VAL A 80 1.73 -22.44 -24.54
CA VAL A 80 1.52 -23.79 -24.03
C VAL A 80 2.16 -24.79 -24.99
N THR A 81 3.12 -25.57 -24.52
CA THR A 81 3.84 -26.58 -25.29
C THR A 81 3.37 -27.96 -24.84
N TYR A 82 2.70 -28.68 -25.74
CA TYR A 82 2.27 -30.04 -25.51
C TYR A 82 3.48 -30.98 -25.38
N ILE A 83 3.51 -31.80 -24.32
CA ILE A 83 4.54 -32.83 -24.12
C ILE A 83 3.98 -34.20 -24.51
N GLY A 84 2.76 -34.51 -24.07
CA GLY A 84 2.11 -35.78 -24.37
C GLY A 84 1.76 -36.56 -23.12
N GLY A 85 1.98 -37.87 -23.18
CA GLY A 85 1.68 -38.81 -22.10
C GLY A 85 2.89 -39.15 -21.25
N SER A 86 2.77 -40.27 -20.52
CA SER A 86 3.80 -40.76 -19.62
C SER A 86 5.12 -41.06 -20.31
N SER A 87 5.09 -41.78 -21.44
CA SER A 87 6.28 -42.14 -22.20
C SER A 87 7.04 -40.92 -22.71
N GLN A 88 6.34 -39.94 -23.28
CA GLN A 88 6.94 -38.72 -23.81
C GLN A 88 7.55 -37.84 -22.70
N PHE A 89 6.94 -37.86 -21.51
CA PHE A 89 7.50 -37.17 -20.36
C PHE A 89 8.79 -37.84 -19.86
N TRP A 90 8.87 -39.17 -19.87
CA TRP A 90 10.10 -39.89 -19.54
C TRP A 90 11.22 -39.65 -20.55
N GLU A 91 10.91 -39.65 -21.84
CA GLU A 91 11.88 -39.26 -22.88
C GLU A 91 12.40 -37.84 -22.66
N LEU A 92 11.52 -36.91 -22.25
CA LEU A 92 11.92 -35.55 -21.91
C LEU A 92 12.85 -35.53 -20.68
N LEU A 93 12.52 -36.27 -19.63
CA LEU A 93 13.35 -36.34 -18.42
C LEU A 93 14.71 -36.97 -18.69
N HIS A 94 14.75 -38.01 -19.51
CA HIS A 94 16.00 -38.66 -19.94
C HIS A 94 16.84 -37.72 -20.79
N ASN A 95 16.27 -37.11 -21.83
CA ASN A 95 17.04 -36.26 -22.75
C ASN A 95 17.50 -34.94 -22.12
N TYR A 96 16.75 -34.41 -21.15
CA TYR A 96 17.03 -33.09 -20.56
C TYR A 96 17.76 -33.17 -19.21
N TYR A 97 17.49 -34.20 -18.40
CA TYR A 97 18.06 -34.36 -17.05
C TYR A 97 18.88 -35.64 -16.85
N ASP A 98 18.97 -36.52 -17.87
CA ASP A 98 19.67 -37.81 -17.83
C ASP A 98 19.18 -38.75 -16.71
N ILE A 99 17.87 -38.71 -16.43
CA ILE A 99 17.24 -39.51 -15.37
C ILE A 99 16.59 -40.75 -15.99
N SER A 100 17.07 -41.93 -15.58
CA SER A 100 16.43 -43.22 -15.87
C SER A 100 16.02 -43.89 -14.55
N LEU A 101 14.71 -43.95 -14.29
CA LEU A 101 14.15 -44.63 -13.12
C LEU A 101 13.23 -45.76 -13.60
N TYR A 102 13.59 -47.00 -13.26
CA TYR A 102 12.76 -48.18 -13.47
C TYR A 102 12.29 -48.67 -12.09
N LEU A 103 11.00 -48.51 -11.81
CA LEU A 103 10.35 -49.13 -10.67
C LEU A 103 9.66 -50.43 -11.10
N SER A 104 9.71 -51.44 -10.23
CA SER A 104 8.96 -52.66 -10.39
C SER A 104 7.45 -52.43 -10.20
N LYS A 105 6.60 -53.35 -10.71
CA LYS A 105 5.13 -53.24 -10.56
C LYS A 105 4.70 -53.25 -9.08
N GLU A 106 5.41 -53.99 -8.24
CA GLU A 106 5.13 -54.10 -6.80
C GLU A 106 5.42 -52.79 -6.06
N GLU A 107 6.50 -52.08 -6.43
CA GLU A 107 6.83 -50.75 -5.89
C GLU A 107 5.84 -49.67 -6.34
N LEU A 108 5.31 -49.78 -7.57
CA LEU A 108 4.27 -48.88 -8.08
C LEU A 108 2.95 -48.99 -7.29
N ASP A 109 2.54 -50.22 -6.97
CA ASP A 109 1.31 -50.45 -6.18
C ASP A 109 1.47 -49.99 -4.72
N ALA A 110 2.66 -50.17 -4.13
CA ALA A 110 2.99 -49.64 -2.81
C ALA A 110 2.98 -48.10 -2.79
N LEU A 111 3.58 -47.45 -3.79
CA LEU A 111 3.55 -45.99 -3.91
C LEU A 111 2.12 -45.46 -4.13
N GLN A 112 1.29 -46.18 -4.90
CA GLN A 112 -0.11 -45.78 -5.11
C GLN A 112 -0.91 -45.80 -3.80
N THR A 113 -0.72 -46.84 -2.98
CA THR A 113 -1.41 -46.96 -1.69
C THR A 113 -0.96 -45.85 -0.71
N ASP A 114 0.34 -45.55 -0.66
CA ASP A 114 0.89 -44.46 0.14
C ASP A 114 0.40 -43.07 -0.33
N LEU A 115 0.35 -42.83 -1.64
CA LEU A 115 -0.17 -41.58 -2.21
C LEU A 115 -1.67 -41.41 -1.93
N LEU A 116 -2.47 -42.46 -2.06
CA LEU A 116 -3.89 -42.43 -1.72
C LEU A 116 -4.09 -42.13 -0.22
N PHE A 117 -3.26 -42.71 0.65
CA PHE A 117 -3.28 -42.43 2.08
C PHE A 117 -2.88 -40.98 2.39
N ALA A 118 -1.82 -40.46 1.78
CA ALA A 118 -1.38 -39.07 1.91
C ALA A 118 -2.44 -38.07 1.40
N CYS A 119 -3.11 -38.39 0.28
CA CYS A 119 -4.23 -37.61 -0.24
C CYS A 119 -5.44 -37.63 0.70
N ASN A 120 -5.75 -38.77 1.32
CA ASN A 120 -6.82 -38.88 2.31
C ASN A 120 -6.51 -38.11 3.60
N ILE A 121 -5.26 -38.10 4.06
CA ILE A 121 -4.81 -37.26 5.19
C ILE A 121 -4.89 -35.77 4.83
N LYS A 122 -4.47 -35.35 3.62
CA LYS A 122 -4.66 -33.97 3.13
C LYS A 122 -6.14 -33.59 3.07
N LYS A 123 -7.02 -34.50 2.61
CA LYS A 123 -8.49 -34.30 2.59
C LYS A 123 -9.12 -34.22 3.98
N GLN A 124 -8.64 -35.01 4.94
CA GLN A 124 -9.11 -34.95 6.34
C GLN A 124 -8.61 -33.70 7.08
N ARG A 125 -7.39 -33.24 6.78
CA ARG A 125 -6.88 -31.92 7.23
C ARG A 125 -7.60 -30.76 6.54
N SER A 126 -8.15 -30.97 5.35
CA SER A 126 -9.04 -30.03 4.63
C SER A 126 -10.53 -30.32 4.88
N LYS A 127 -10.93 -30.68 6.10
CA LYS A 127 -12.27 -30.27 6.54
C LYS A 127 -12.24 -28.74 6.62
N PRO A 128 -13.20 -28.01 6.03
CA PRO A 128 -13.24 -26.57 6.14
C PRO A 128 -13.59 -26.24 7.60
N LEU A 129 -12.57 -26.18 8.46
CA LEU A 129 -12.60 -25.21 9.54
C LEU A 129 -13.00 -23.90 8.86
N GLN A 130 -14.10 -23.29 9.31
CA GLN A 130 -14.44 -21.92 8.93
C GLN A 130 -13.29 -21.02 9.40
N ILE A 131 -12.19 -21.02 8.65
CA ILE A 131 -11.15 -20.02 8.76
C ILE A 131 -11.87 -18.77 8.32
N GLN A 132 -12.28 -17.93 9.28
CA GLN A 132 -12.76 -16.59 8.99
C GLN A 132 -11.76 -15.98 8.04
N LYS A 133 -12.20 -15.71 6.80
CA LYS A 133 -11.36 -15.05 5.82
C LYS A 133 -11.04 -13.68 6.40
N LYS A 134 -9.84 -13.49 6.95
CA LYS A 134 -9.40 -12.18 7.42
C LYS A 134 -8.88 -11.41 6.20
N TYR A 135 -9.75 -10.56 5.66
CA TYR A 135 -9.41 -9.52 4.70
C TYR A 135 -9.38 -8.17 5.42
N ARG A 136 -8.55 -7.25 4.94
CA ARG A 136 -8.55 -5.88 5.43
C ARG A 136 -9.52 -5.05 4.62
N GLN A 137 -10.42 -4.32 5.27
CA GLN A 137 -11.38 -3.45 4.58
C GLN A 137 -10.93 -1.99 4.61
N ILE A 138 -10.86 -1.39 3.43
CA ILE A 138 -10.52 0.02 3.26
C ILE A 138 -11.72 0.72 2.62
N MET A 139 -12.25 1.75 3.26
CA MET A 139 -13.28 2.60 2.68
C MET A 139 -12.67 3.92 2.20
N ILE A 140 -12.98 4.32 0.97
CA ILE A 140 -12.57 5.61 0.41
C ILE A 140 -13.82 6.46 0.15
N ILE A 141 -13.91 7.59 0.85
CA ILE A 141 -14.95 8.60 0.63
C ILE A 141 -14.42 9.71 -0.28
N GLY A 142 -15.21 10.11 -1.28
CA GLY A 142 -14.77 11.02 -2.34
C GLY A 142 -14.01 10.28 -3.43
N ALA A 143 -14.43 9.05 -3.75
CA ALA A 143 -13.67 8.17 -4.64
C ALA A 143 -13.69 8.59 -6.13
N GLY A 144 -14.54 9.55 -6.52
CA GLY A 144 -14.59 10.15 -7.86
C GLY A 144 -13.64 11.35 -8.04
N ARG A 145 -12.83 11.69 -7.03
CA ARG A 145 -11.73 12.65 -7.15
C ARG A 145 -10.61 12.07 -8.04
N SER A 146 -9.88 12.96 -8.73
CA SER A 146 -8.85 12.61 -9.73
C SER A 146 -7.69 11.76 -9.18
N MET A 147 -7.48 11.77 -7.86
CA MET A 147 -6.46 10.98 -7.17
C MET A 147 -6.77 9.47 -7.10
N CYS A 148 -8.04 9.09 -7.00
CA CYS A 148 -8.42 7.71 -6.71
C CYS A 148 -8.00 6.67 -7.77
N PRO A 149 -8.07 6.96 -9.09
CA PRO A 149 -7.56 6.06 -10.12
C PRO A 149 -6.10 5.65 -9.91
N ASP A 150 -5.26 6.52 -9.35
CA ASP A 150 -3.85 6.22 -9.06
C ASP A 150 -3.65 5.58 -7.67
N LEU A 151 -4.50 5.95 -6.70
CA LEU A 151 -4.41 5.47 -5.32
C LEU A 151 -4.82 4.00 -5.21
N VAL A 152 -5.94 3.61 -5.83
CA VAL A 152 -6.49 2.24 -5.71
C VAL A 152 -5.48 1.17 -6.17
N PRO A 153 -4.84 1.28 -7.35
CA PRO A 153 -3.77 0.38 -7.78
C PRO A 153 -2.61 0.31 -6.78
N GLN A 154 -2.16 1.44 -6.24
CA GLN A 154 -1.03 1.48 -5.31
C GLN A 154 -1.36 0.79 -3.98
N LEU A 155 -2.60 0.97 -3.47
CA LEU A 155 -3.08 0.26 -2.28
C LEU A 155 -3.14 -1.26 -2.51
N LEU A 156 -3.67 -1.69 -3.67
CA LEU A 156 -3.71 -3.10 -4.03
C LEU A 156 -2.30 -3.72 -4.12
N MET A 157 -1.31 -2.97 -4.61
CA MET A 157 0.07 -3.45 -4.72
C MET A 157 0.87 -3.41 -3.41
N THR A 158 0.34 -2.78 -2.37
CA THR A 158 1.01 -2.64 -1.07
C THR A 158 0.84 -3.90 -0.23
N LYS A 159 1.86 -4.77 -0.22
CA LYS A 159 1.82 -6.08 0.45
C LYS A 159 1.69 -6.00 1.97
N GLU A 160 2.19 -4.92 2.58
CA GLU A 160 2.12 -4.68 4.03
C GLU A 160 0.68 -4.56 4.55
N LEU A 161 -0.26 -4.21 3.68
CA LEU A 161 -1.67 -4.11 4.00
C LEU A 161 -2.42 -5.44 3.85
N TRP A 162 -1.82 -6.44 3.21
CA TRP A 162 -2.47 -7.72 2.92
C TRP A 162 -2.56 -8.58 4.18
N MET A 163 -3.79 -8.98 4.51
CA MET A 163 -4.04 -10.03 5.50
C MET A 163 -4.03 -11.40 4.80
N THR A 164 -4.37 -12.48 5.52
CA THR A 164 -4.39 -13.86 4.98
C THR A 164 -5.15 -14.04 3.66
N HIS A 165 -6.19 -13.23 3.44
CA HIS A 165 -7.06 -13.29 2.25
C HIS A 165 -7.04 -12.01 1.41
N GLY A 166 -6.08 -11.10 1.63
CA GLY A 166 -5.92 -9.86 0.84
C GLY A 166 -6.60 -8.62 1.44
N ILE A 167 -7.01 -7.71 0.55
CA ILE A 167 -7.62 -6.41 0.86
C ILE A 167 -8.92 -6.27 0.05
N VAL A 168 -9.93 -5.66 0.67
CA VAL A 168 -11.16 -5.22 0.03
C VAL A 168 -11.24 -3.70 0.12
N ILE A 169 -11.48 -3.03 -1.00
CA ILE A 169 -11.57 -1.57 -1.10
C ILE A 169 -13.01 -1.17 -1.47
N ASN A 170 -13.69 -0.50 -0.57
CA ASN A 170 -15.02 0.05 -0.73
C ASN A 170 -14.92 1.51 -1.20
N LEU A 171 -15.48 1.82 -2.37
CA LEU A 171 -15.47 3.15 -2.97
C LEU A 171 -16.83 3.80 -2.82
N TYR A 172 -16.87 5.01 -2.25
CA TYR A 172 -18.07 5.81 -2.10
C TYR A 172 -17.85 7.24 -2.63
N ASP A 173 -18.85 7.78 -3.31
CA ASP A 173 -18.93 9.20 -3.70
C ASP A 173 -20.40 9.59 -3.85
N GLU A 174 -20.68 10.86 -4.15
CA GLU A 174 -22.01 11.32 -4.51
C GLU A 174 -22.51 10.63 -5.81
N PRO A 175 -23.83 10.41 -5.97
CA PRO A 175 -24.41 9.73 -7.12
C PRO A 175 -23.95 10.27 -8.49
N GLY A 176 -23.70 11.58 -8.58
CA GLY A 176 -23.20 12.24 -9.80
C GLY A 176 -21.81 11.76 -10.25
N CYS A 177 -21.02 11.18 -9.36
CA CYS A 177 -19.65 10.71 -9.65
C CYS A 177 -19.55 9.20 -9.88
N PHE A 178 -20.66 8.45 -9.86
CA PHE A 178 -20.65 6.98 -9.98
C PHE A 178 -20.05 6.49 -11.30
N PHE A 179 -20.17 7.25 -12.39
CA PHE A 179 -19.54 6.90 -13.66
C PHE A 179 -18.01 6.82 -13.56
N LYS A 180 -17.39 7.69 -12.74
CA LYS A 180 -15.94 7.65 -12.46
C LYS A 180 -15.57 6.44 -11.62
N LEU A 181 -16.39 6.10 -10.63
CA LEU A 181 -16.20 4.91 -9.80
C LEU A 181 -16.24 3.63 -10.64
N ARG A 182 -17.16 3.53 -11.59
CA ARG A 182 -17.24 2.38 -12.53
C ARG A 182 -15.98 2.25 -13.37
N LYS A 183 -15.36 3.36 -13.77
CA LYS A 183 -14.08 3.34 -14.48
C LYS A 183 -12.96 2.78 -13.58
N ILE A 184 -12.84 3.29 -12.36
CA ILE A 184 -11.83 2.81 -11.39
C ILE A 184 -12.03 1.32 -11.09
N PHE A 185 -13.27 0.89 -10.90
CA PHE A 185 -13.61 -0.51 -10.67
C PHE A 185 -13.17 -1.42 -11.84
N ARG A 186 -13.45 -1.00 -13.08
CA ARG A 186 -13.03 -1.73 -14.28
C ARG A 186 -11.51 -1.81 -14.38
N ASP A 187 -10.83 -0.69 -14.15
CA ASP A 187 -9.38 -0.60 -14.26
C ASP A 187 -8.70 -1.44 -13.16
N ALA A 188 -9.24 -1.43 -11.93
CA ALA A 188 -8.77 -2.26 -10.83
C ALA A 188 -8.98 -3.77 -11.06
N GLY A 189 -10.03 -4.15 -11.79
CA GLY A 189 -10.28 -5.55 -12.16
C GLY A 189 -9.17 -6.19 -13.02
N THR A 190 -8.35 -5.37 -13.69
CA THR A 190 -7.18 -5.85 -14.45
C THR A 190 -5.98 -6.19 -13.57
N ILE A 191 -5.95 -5.64 -12.35
CA ILE A 191 -4.86 -5.83 -11.39
C ILE A 191 -5.16 -7.12 -10.64
N GLY A 192 -4.53 -8.23 -11.05
CA GLY A 192 -4.75 -9.58 -10.54
C GLY A 192 -4.33 -9.80 -9.08
N ALA A 193 -4.96 -9.09 -8.13
CA ALA A 193 -4.72 -9.14 -6.70
C ALA A 193 -5.67 -10.10 -5.94
N GLY A 194 -6.40 -10.98 -6.65
CA GLY A 194 -7.36 -11.93 -6.08
C GLY A 194 -8.81 -11.68 -6.53
N ILE A 195 -9.73 -12.57 -6.14
CA ILE A 195 -11.17 -12.45 -6.44
C ILE A 195 -11.79 -11.41 -5.49
N ASN A 196 -12.53 -10.43 -6.05
CA ASN A 196 -13.33 -9.42 -5.34
C ASN A 196 -12.55 -8.43 -4.44
N THR A 197 -11.67 -7.62 -5.02
CA THR A 197 -10.84 -6.66 -4.27
C THR A 197 -11.42 -5.25 -4.18
N VAL A 198 -12.35 -4.85 -5.04
CA VAL A 198 -12.92 -3.49 -5.06
C VAL A 198 -14.45 -3.56 -5.17
N HIS A 199 -15.16 -2.75 -4.39
CA HIS A 199 -16.63 -2.63 -4.42
C HIS A 199 -17.05 -1.16 -4.48
N ILE A 200 -18.16 -0.89 -5.16
CA ILE A 200 -18.81 0.43 -5.14
C ILE A 200 -19.93 0.34 -4.12
N VAL A 201 -19.94 1.24 -3.15
CA VAL A 201 -20.93 1.30 -2.09
C VAL A 201 -21.85 2.49 -2.34
N GLU A 202 -23.16 2.28 -2.21
CA GLU A 202 -24.17 3.32 -2.45
C GLU A 202 -24.45 4.17 -1.20
N ASN A 203 -24.23 3.62 -0.01
CA ASN A 203 -24.51 4.26 1.28
C ASN A 203 -23.30 4.21 2.21
N ILE A 204 -22.98 5.32 2.89
CA ILE A 204 -21.86 5.40 3.84
C ILE A 204 -21.95 4.32 4.94
N PRO A 205 -23.11 4.07 5.59
CA PRO A 205 -23.23 3.08 6.66
C PRO A 205 -22.81 1.66 6.26
N ASP A 206 -23.08 1.24 5.02
CA ASP A 206 -22.76 -0.11 4.57
C ASP A 206 -21.24 -0.31 4.38
N GLY A 207 -20.54 0.75 4.00
CA GLY A 207 -19.08 0.74 3.89
C GLY A 207 -18.37 0.79 5.25
N LEU A 208 -19.04 1.28 6.30
CA LEU A 208 -18.43 1.50 7.63
C LEU A 208 -18.47 0.28 8.57
N LYS A 209 -19.46 -0.62 8.43
CA LYS A 209 -19.73 -1.71 9.40
C LYS A 209 -18.51 -2.56 9.76
N ASP A 210 -17.71 -2.92 8.76
CA ASP A 210 -16.51 -3.76 8.93
C ASP A 210 -15.23 -3.05 8.46
N CYS A 211 -15.21 -1.72 8.50
CA CYS A 211 -14.11 -0.93 7.96
C CYS A 211 -12.91 -0.87 8.92
N ASP A 212 -11.72 -1.27 8.43
CA ASP A 212 -10.48 -1.12 9.20
C ASP A 212 -9.81 0.23 8.97
N ILE A 213 -9.91 0.77 7.74
CA ILE A 213 -9.25 2.01 7.34
C ILE A 213 -10.23 2.87 6.53
N LEU A 214 -10.54 4.05 7.04
CA LEU A 214 -11.28 5.08 6.32
C LEU A 214 -10.32 6.12 5.75
N ILE A 215 -10.33 6.31 4.43
CA ILE A 215 -9.60 7.37 3.74
C ILE A 215 -10.61 8.41 3.26
N TYR A 216 -10.52 9.62 3.82
CA TYR A 216 -11.39 10.73 3.44
C TYR A 216 -10.66 11.67 2.47
N LEU A 217 -11.12 11.69 1.23
CA LEU A 217 -10.56 12.50 0.13
C LEU A 217 -11.49 13.62 -0.33
N ASP A 218 -12.74 13.59 0.12
CA ASP A 218 -13.73 14.55 -0.30
C ASP A 218 -13.39 15.98 0.18
N SER A 219 -13.85 16.97 -0.57
CA SER A 219 -13.51 18.37 -0.32
C SER A 219 -14.53 19.31 -0.93
N LEU A 220 -15.09 20.19 -0.10
CA LEU A 220 -15.99 21.24 -0.55
C LEU A 220 -15.25 22.54 -0.84
N THR A 221 -15.22 22.93 -2.11
CA THR A 221 -14.69 24.23 -2.50
C THR A 221 -15.58 25.36 -2.00
N ARG A 222 -14.95 26.48 -1.67
CA ARG A 222 -15.63 27.72 -1.31
C ARG A 222 -16.29 28.30 -2.56
N GLU A 223 -17.54 28.75 -2.42
CA GLU A 223 -18.26 29.41 -3.52
C GLU A 223 -17.86 30.90 -3.61
N GLU A 224 -18.01 31.51 -4.79
CA GLU A 224 -17.48 32.85 -5.09
C GLU A 224 -17.96 33.95 -4.14
N TYR A 225 -19.20 33.85 -3.64
CA TYR A 225 -19.83 34.82 -2.74
C TYR A 225 -20.02 34.31 -1.31
N GLU A 226 -19.49 33.13 -0.98
CA GLU A 226 -19.65 32.52 0.34
C GLU A 226 -18.64 33.13 1.34
N GLY A 227 -19.14 33.63 2.46
CA GLY A 227 -18.30 34.06 3.58
C GLY A 227 -17.55 32.88 4.21
N THR A 228 -16.39 33.15 4.83
CA THR A 228 -15.57 32.10 5.47
C THR A 228 -16.35 31.31 6.52
N ASP A 229 -17.22 31.98 7.29
CA ASP A 229 -17.98 31.34 8.37
C ASP A 229 -19.07 30.41 7.83
N ASN A 230 -19.80 30.83 6.79
CA ASN A 230 -20.79 29.98 6.12
C ASN A 230 -20.12 28.75 5.49
N TRP A 231 -18.95 28.95 4.87
CA TRP A 231 -18.15 27.86 4.30
C TRP A 231 -17.71 26.85 5.37
N LEU A 232 -17.18 27.33 6.51
CA LEU A 232 -16.80 26.47 7.63
C LEU A 232 -18.01 25.76 8.23
N GLN A 233 -19.16 26.43 8.36
CA GLN A 233 -20.39 25.83 8.86
C GLN A 233 -20.93 24.73 7.96
N ARG A 234 -20.89 24.92 6.63
CA ARG A 234 -21.28 23.90 5.65
C ARG A 234 -20.38 22.66 5.72
N ASN A 235 -19.06 22.90 5.80
CA ASN A 235 -18.09 21.84 6.01
C ASN A 235 -18.30 21.11 7.36
N TYR A 236 -18.59 21.85 8.43
CA TYR A 236 -18.89 21.28 9.74
C TYR A 236 -20.08 20.33 9.69
N LYS A 237 -21.19 20.74 9.05
CA LYS A 237 -22.40 19.90 8.95
C LYS A 237 -22.14 18.55 8.27
N ILE A 238 -21.35 18.53 7.20
CA ILE A 238 -21.02 17.29 6.47
C ILE A 238 -20.16 16.36 7.31
N ILE A 239 -19.12 16.88 7.96
CA ILE A 239 -18.28 16.06 8.82
C ILE A 239 -19.04 15.61 10.07
N ALA A 240 -19.91 16.46 10.63
CA ALA A 240 -20.77 16.07 11.75
C ALA A 240 -21.69 14.89 11.39
N ASN A 241 -22.29 14.91 10.20
CA ASN A 241 -23.08 13.78 9.69
C ASN A 241 -22.22 12.51 9.46
N LEU A 242 -20.98 12.67 9.00
CA LEU A 242 -20.06 11.54 8.90
C LEU A 242 -19.72 10.97 10.29
N CYS A 243 -19.50 11.84 11.29
CA CYS A 243 -19.23 11.44 12.67
C CYS A 243 -20.40 10.66 13.29
N THR A 244 -21.66 11.04 13.02
CA THR A 244 -22.82 10.28 13.49
C THR A 244 -22.84 8.88 12.88
N HIS A 245 -22.60 8.75 11.58
CA HIS A 245 -22.52 7.43 10.93
C HIS A 245 -21.38 6.57 11.47
N ILE A 246 -20.23 7.16 11.80
CA ILE A 246 -19.08 6.46 12.38
C ILE A 246 -19.41 5.95 13.79
N ASN A 247 -20.00 6.79 14.64
CA ASN A 247 -20.39 6.38 16.00
C ASN A 247 -21.38 5.20 15.98
N GLU A 248 -22.34 5.22 15.05
CA GLU A 248 -23.36 4.17 14.92
C GLU A 248 -22.81 2.88 14.31
N HIS A 249 -22.07 2.96 13.20
CA HIS A 249 -21.78 1.81 12.34
C HIS A 249 -20.33 1.34 12.38
N ALA A 250 -19.35 2.22 12.62
CA ALA A 250 -17.95 1.87 12.45
C ALA A 250 -17.39 1.06 13.64
N PRO A 251 -16.40 0.17 13.45
CA PRO A 251 -15.77 -0.53 14.55
C PRO A 251 -14.81 0.39 15.34
N SER A 252 -14.56 0.08 16.63
CA SER A 252 -13.73 0.93 17.51
C SER A 252 -12.24 0.96 17.14
N HIS A 253 -11.76 -0.07 16.43
CA HIS A 253 -10.37 -0.17 15.97
C HIS A 253 -10.12 0.51 14.62
N MET A 254 -11.14 1.09 13.98
CA MET A 254 -11.01 1.75 12.68
C MET A 254 -10.01 2.91 12.76
N LYS A 255 -9.18 3.04 11.72
CA LYS A 255 -8.25 4.16 11.55
C LYS A 255 -8.76 5.11 10.48
N VAL A 256 -8.63 6.41 10.72
CA VAL A 256 -9.11 7.45 9.81
C VAL A 256 -7.92 8.25 9.31
N ILE A 257 -7.82 8.39 7.99
CA ILE A 257 -6.80 9.17 7.31
C ILE A 257 -7.48 10.28 6.51
N PHE A 258 -7.18 11.52 6.86
CA PHE A 258 -7.55 12.68 6.07
C PHE A 258 -6.43 13.04 5.09
N CYS A 259 -6.78 13.14 3.81
CA CYS A 259 -5.89 13.64 2.76
C CYS A 259 -6.68 14.47 1.75
N SER A 260 -7.60 15.31 2.25
CA SER A 260 -8.48 16.15 1.43
C SER A 260 -7.73 17.35 0.84
N MET A 261 -8.21 17.86 -0.30
CA MET A 261 -7.65 19.04 -0.98
C MET A 261 -7.82 20.37 -0.21
N ASN A 262 -8.72 20.42 0.77
CA ASN A 262 -9.11 21.66 1.44
C ASN A 262 -8.66 21.70 2.90
N LEU A 263 -9.52 21.35 3.86
CA LEU A 263 -9.30 21.62 5.30
C LEU A 263 -9.13 20.33 6.14
N PRO A 264 -8.08 19.51 5.91
CA PRO A 264 -7.98 18.21 6.57
C PRO A 264 -7.76 18.30 8.09
N CYS A 265 -6.99 19.30 8.58
CA CYS A 265 -6.85 19.51 10.03
C CYS A 265 -8.16 19.97 10.68
N PHE A 266 -8.98 20.77 9.98
CA PHE A 266 -10.30 21.17 10.46
C PHE A 266 -11.21 19.94 10.62
N TYR A 267 -11.28 19.08 9.60
CA TYR A 267 -12.07 17.85 9.65
C TYR A 267 -11.64 16.91 10.77
N ALA A 268 -10.32 16.74 10.95
CA ALA A 268 -9.78 15.93 12.03
C ALA A 268 -10.13 16.48 13.42
N ASN A 269 -10.06 17.80 13.63
CA ASN A 269 -10.47 18.41 14.90
C ASN A 269 -11.97 18.22 15.15
N ILE A 270 -12.84 18.39 14.15
CA ILE A 270 -14.28 18.11 14.31
C ILE A 270 -14.51 16.66 14.69
N MET A 271 -13.83 15.73 14.03
CA MET A 271 -13.97 14.30 14.29
C MET A 271 -13.53 13.93 15.71
N MET A 272 -12.43 14.52 16.21
CA MET A 272 -11.99 14.30 17.60
C MET A 272 -12.99 14.83 18.64
N GLU A 273 -13.76 15.86 18.33
CA GLU A 273 -14.73 16.47 19.26
C GLU A 273 -16.12 15.79 19.25
N LEU A 274 -16.46 15.08 18.16
CA LEU A 274 -17.79 14.46 17.96
C LEU A 274 -17.79 12.93 18.01
N VAL A 275 -16.67 12.28 17.65
CA VAL A 275 -16.57 10.82 17.65
C VAL A 275 -16.09 10.35 19.02
N THR A 276 -16.93 9.55 19.69
CA THR A 276 -16.61 9.00 21.02
C THR A 276 -16.11 7.56 20.95
N LYS A 277 -16.40 6.86 19.85
CA LYS A 277 -16.09 5.43 19.67
C LYS A 277 -14.63 5.16 19.30
N LEU A 278 -13.99 6.10 18.60
CA LEU A 278 -12.62 5.96 18.12
C LEU A 278 -11.65 6.67 19.07
N SER A 279 -10.46 6.09 19.24
CA SER A 279 -9.34 6.79 19.90
C SER A 279 -8.88 7.96 19.03
N SER A 280 -8.52 9.08 19.65
CA SER A 280 -7.93 10.23 18.95
C SER A 280 -6.62 9.87 18.23
N THR A 281 -5.89 8.87 18.74
CA THR A 281 -4.67 8.32 18.13
C THR A 281 -4.90 7.64 16.78
N ASN A 282 -6.14 7.22 16.49
CA ASN A 282 -6.49 6.54 15.25
C ASN A 282 -6.85 7.52 14.12
N ILE A 283 -6.99 8.81 14.43
CA ILE A 283 -7.33 9.86 13.48
C ILE A 283 -6.06 10.62 13.13
N VAL A 284 -5.65 10.56 11.86
CA VAL A 284 -4.45 11.25 11.38
C VAL A 284 -4.70 11.98 10.08
N VAL A 285 -3.89 13.02 9.85
CA VAL A 285 -3.86 13.78 8.61
C VAL A 285 -2.55 13.55 7.88
N ALA A 286 -2.61 13.12 6.62
CA ALA A 286 -1.43 12.92 5.80
C ALA A 286 -0.88 14.27 5.30
N SER A 287 0.30 14.68 5.78
CA SER A 287 0.88 15.99 5.46
C SER A 287 2.12 15.93 4.56
N ALA A 288 2.78 14.77 4.48
CA ALA A 288 3.98 14.56 3.68
C ALA A 288 3.85 14.97 2.20
N HIS A 289 2.63 15.00 1.65
CA HIS A 289 2.38 15.42 0.27
C HIS A 289 2.85 16.86 -0.02
N TYR A 290 2.70 17.80 0.94
CA TYR A 290 3.22 19.17 0.77
C TYR A 290 4.75 19.19 0.61
N GLY A 291 5.44 18.33 1.36
CA GLY A 291 6.88 18.17 1.26
C GLY A 291 7.31 17.53 -0.06
N LEU A 292 6.60 16.48 -0.48
CA LEU A 292 6.84 15.76 -1.74
C LEU A 292 6.59 16.62 -2.99
N GLU A 293 5.61 17.53 -2.95
CA GLU A 293 5.37 18.51 -4.03
C GLU A 293 6.57 19.46 -4.21
N LEU A 294 7.13 19.94 -3.09
CA LEU A 294 8.20 20.94 -3.11
C LEU A 294 9.58 20.33 -3.41
N ILE A 295 9.90 19.19 -2.81
CA ILE A 295 11.24 18.59 -2.83
C ILE A 295 11.77 18.39 -4.25
N TYR A 296 10.93 17.93 -5.19
CA TYR A 296 11.34 17.67 -6.56
C TYR A 296 11.91 18.93 -7.22
N THR A 297 11.16 20.04 -7.15
CA THR A 297 11.58 21.30 -7.77
C THR A 297 12.82 21.88 -7.11
N PHE A 298 12.93 21.72 -5.80
CA PHE A 298 14.02 22.26 -5.03
C PHE A 298 15.32 21.50 -5.27
N VAL A 299 15.31 20.17 -5.09
CA VAL A 299 16.48 19.29 -5.28
C VAL A 299 16.99 19.36 -6.73
N ASN A 300 16.08 19.38 -7.71
CA ASN A 300 16.46 19.53 -9.11
C ASN A 300 17.13 20.88 -9.40
N SER A 301 16.66 21.97 -8.76
CA SER A 301 17.31 23.29 -8.91
C SER A 301 18.73 23.35 -8.35
N LEU A 302 19.12 22.36 -7.53
CA LEU A 302 20.46 22.21 -6.96
C LEU A 302 21.33 21.21 -7.72
N GLY A 303 20.80 20.55 -8.75
CA GLY A 303 21.49 19.52 -9.52
C GLY A 303 21.79 18.25 -8.72
N LEU A 304 20.97 17.92 -7.71
CA LEU A 304 21.16 16.76 -6.83
C LEU A 304 20.17 15.63 -7.17
N ASN A 305 20.51 14.40 -6.78
CA ASN A 305 19.64 13.24 -6.98
C ASN A 305 18.62 13.11 -5.82
N LEU A 306 17.34 13.00 -6.18
CA LEU A 306 16.22 12.89 -5.24
C LEU A 306 16.25 11.61 -4.39
N GLN A 307 16.84 10.52 -4.89
CA GLN A 307 16.86 9.22 -4.20
C GLN A 307 17.55 9.26 -2.83
N ASN A 308 18.43 10.24 -2.65
CA ASN A 308 19.21 10.40 -1.43
C ASN A 308 18.51 11.27 -0.38
N PHE A 309 17.31 11.76 -0.64
CA PHE A 309 16.61 12.67 0.27
C PHE A 309 15.37 12.04 0.89
N GLY A 310 15.19 12.30 2.19
CA GLY A 310 13.92 12.09 2.88
C GLY A 310 12.90 13.17 2.53
N CYS A 311 11.62 12.93 2.84
CA CYS A 311 10.60 13.96 2.70
C CYS A 311 10.89 15.12 3.67
N PRO A 312 10.82 16.39 3.23
CA PRO A 312 11.00 17.51 4.15
C PRO A 312 9.84 17.56 5.16
N PRO A 313 10.12 17.89 6.42
CA PRO A 313 9.10 18.03 7.44
C PRO A 313 8.06 19.10 7.11
N VAL A 314 6.82 18.89 7.54
CA VAL A 314 5.70 19.81 7.33
C VAL A 314 5.08 20.19 8.68
N TRP A 315 5.01 21.49 8.91
CA TRP A 315 4.45 22.10 10.11
C TRP A 315 3.20 22.91 9.76
N GLY A 316 2.21 23.00 10.65
CA GLY A 316 1.07 23.91 10.47
C GLY A 316 -0.31 23.27 10.62
N PHE A 317 -1.33 24.13 10.55
CA PHE A 317 -2.73 23.73 10.48
C PHE A 317 -3.14 23.54 9.02
N LEU A 318 -2.97 22.30 8.55
CA LEU A 318 -3.08 21.94 7.14
C LEU A 318 -4.43 22.33 6.54
N GLY A 319 -4.36 22.92 5.35
CA GLY A 319 -5.48 23.49 4.63
C GLY A 319 -5.65 25.00 4.79
N ILE A 320 -5.14 25.57 5.88
CA ILE A 320 -5.19 27.02 6.13
C ILE A 320 -3.78 27.60 6.09
N ASN A 321 -2.90 27.09 6.93
CA ASN A 321 -1.52 27.54 7.02
C ASN A 321 -0.58 26.33 7.17
N HIS A 322 0.51 26.34 6.42
CA HIS A 322 1.50 25.28 6.48
C HIS A 322 2.87 25.81 6.10
N PHE A 323 3.90 25.17 6.63
CA PHE A 323 5.29 25.48 6.40
C PHE A 323 6.03 24.17 6.13
N VAL A 324 6.64 24.08 4.94
CA VAL A 324 7.54 22.98 4.59
C VAL A 324 8.95 23.38 4.99
N ASP A 325 9.53 22.63 5.93
CA ASP A 325 10.87 22.86 6.43
C ASP A 325 11.91 22.11 5.61
N VAL A 326 12.55 22.83 4.69
CA VAL A 326 13.57 22.28 3.81
C VAL A 326 14.95 22.20 4.50
N HIS A 327 15.16 22.96 5.58
CA HIS A 327 16.45 23.02 6.28
C HIS A 327 16.68 21.73 7.06
N HIS A 328 15.62 21.26 7.73
CA HIS A 328 15.60 20.00 8.45
C HIS A 328 15.15 18.84 7.56
N MET A 329 15.47 18.88 6.26
CA MET A 329 15.37 17.69 5.40
C MET A 329 16.61 16.81 5.60
N ILE A 330 16.43 15.49 5.64
CA ILE A 330 17.53 14.54 5.79
C ILE A 330 18.08 14.16 4.41
N GLN A 331 19.38 14.25 4.24
CA GLN A 331 20.12 13.77 3.07
C GLN A 331 21.03 12.59 3.46
N LYS A 332 20.90 11.49 2.73
CA LYS A 332 21.90 10.43 2.67
C LYS A 332 23.08 10.88 1.82
N TYR A 333 24.24 11.03 2.45
CA TYR A 333 25.46 11.48 1.80
C TYR A 333 26.54 10.41 1.97
N ASP A 334 27.12 9.97 0.87
CA ASP A 334 28.21 9.00 0.91
C ASP A 334 29.52 9.72 1.13
N VAL A 335 30.15 9.44 2.26
CA VAL A 335 31.44 10.00 2.66
C VAL A 335 32.51 8.99 2.32
N TYR A 336 33.54 9.46 1.61
CA TYR A 336 34.75 8.69 1.42
C TYR A 336 35.74 9.01 2.54
N CYS A 337 36.03 8.01 3.37
CA CYS A 337 37.03 8.11 4.42
C CYS A 337 38.35 7.52 3.91
N PRO A 338 39.33 8.34 3.53
CA PRO A 338 40.63 7.84 3.10
C PRO A 338 41.34 7.14 4.26
N ASN A 339 41.94 5.99 3.99
CA ASN A 339 42.80 5.31 4.96
C ASN A 339 44.09 6.11 5.16
N LYS A 340 44.77 5.95 6.30
CA LYS A 340 46.10 6.56 6.55
C LYS A 340 47.11 6.29 5.42
N ARG A 341 46.94 5.18 4.68
CA ARG A 341 47.74 4.78 3.52
C ARG A 341 47.54 5.66 2.28
N ALA A 342 46.39 6.34 2.14
CA ALA A 342 46.10 7.22 1.02
C ALA A 342 47.04 8.44 0.96
N LEU A 343 47.63 8.84 2.09
CA LEU A 343 48.55 9.98 2.15
C LEU A 343 49.94 9.64 1.58
N ASN A 344 50.28 8.35 1.46
CA ASN A 344 51.61 7.86 1.06
C ASN A 344 51.56 6.97 -0.21
N SER A 345 50.51 7.08 -1.03
CA SER A 345 50.27 6.15 -2.14
C SER A 345 51.11 6.45 -3.38
N ASN A 346 51.75 5.41 -3.95
CA ASN A 346 52.31 5.42 -5.31
C ASN A 346 51.24 4.97 -6.33
N GLU A 347 51.34 5.42 -7.59
CA GLU A 347 50.34 5.20 -8.66
C GLU A 347 50.02 3.71 -8.96
N ASN A 348 50.89 2.77 -8.56
CA ASN A 348 50.75 1.34 -8.87
C ASN A 348 50.02 0.50 -7.81
N MET A 349 49.20 1.10 -6.93
CA MET A 349 48.51 0.35 -5.86
C MET A 349 47.09 -0.10 -6.26
N ILE A 350 46.79 -1.39 -6.08
CA ILE A 350 45.52 -2.05 -6.46
C ILE A 350 44.49 -2.06 -5.31
N LEU A 351 44.92 -1.85 -4.06
CA LEU A 351 44.04 -1.93 -2.89
C LEU A 351 43.22 -0.63 -2.70
N PRO A 352 41.97 -0.73 -2.24
CA PRO A 352 41.12 0.44 -2.01
C PRO A 352 41.75 1.39 -0.97
N LEU A 353 41.97 2.63 -1.37
CA LEU A 353 42.65 3.68 -0.59
C LEU A 353 41.81 4.23 0.57
N GLY A 354 40.57 3.76 0.74
CA GLY A 354 39.63 4.27 1.71
C GLY A 354 38.34 3.46 1.68
N THR A 355 37.45 3.78 2.61
CA THR A 355 36.15 3.15 2.74
C THR A 355 35.06 4.19 2.48
N GLN A 356 34.06 3.82 1.69
CA GLN A 356 32.88 4.64 1.48
C GLN A 356 31.83 4.21 2.51
N HIS A 357 31.32 5.17 3.28
CA HIS A 357 30.24 4.93 4.23
C HIS A 357 29.14 5.96 4.00
N SER A 358 27.88 5.53 4.11
CA SER A 358 26.74 6.43 4.01
C SER A 358 26.45 7.07 5.37
N GLU A 359 26.35 8.40 5.40
CA GLU A 359 25.92 9.16 6.57
C GLU A 359 24.59 9.87 6.28
N LEU A 360 23.79 10.08 7.32
CA LEU A 360 22.59 10.92 7.26
C LEU A 360 22.94 12.30 7.81
N ARG A 361 22.65 13.36 7.06
CA ARG A 361 22.95 14.75 7.43
C ARG A 361 21.75 15.64 7.17
N TRP A 362 21.57 16.65 8.03
CA TRP A 362 20.60 17.71 7.79
C TRP A 362 21.03 18.57 6.60
N PHE A 363 20.07 18.99 5.78
CA PHE A 363 20.35 19.68 4.52
C PHE A 363 20.61 21.20 4.65
N PHE A 364 20.48 21.77 5.86
CA PHE A 364 20.54 23.21 6.11
C PHE A 364 21.74 23.93 5.44
N TYR A 365 22.91 23.28 5.40
CA TYR A 365 24.14 23.85 4.86
C TYR A 365 24.06 24.28 3.39
N LYS A 366 23.15 23.70 2.59
CA LYS A 366 22.94 24.03 1.17
C LYS A 366 21.68 24.86 0.89
N THR A 367 20.84 25.07 1.90
CA THR A 367 19.56 25.77 1.75
C THR A 367 19.64 27.25 2.07
N HIS A 368 20.71 27.70 2.74
CA HIS A 368 20.94 29.11 3.04
C HIS A 368 20.82 29.97 1.77
N ASP A 369 20.05 31.05 1.86
CA ASP A 369 19.74 32.03 0.81
C ASP A 369 18.91 31.57 -0.39
N LYS A 370 18.40 30.33 -0.40
CA LYS A 370 17.52 29.84 -1.49
C LYS A 370 16.07 29.81 -1.05
N ASN A 371 15.20 30.45 -1.83
CA ASN A 371 13.75 30.37 -1.62
C ASN A 371 13.19 29.11 -2.32
N PRO A 372 12.78 28.07 -1.57
CA PRO A 372 12.26 26.84 -2.17
C PRO A 372 10.90 27.02 -2.87
N TYR A 373 10.12 28.02 -2.45
CA TYR A 373 8.77 28.24 -2.97
C TYR A 373 8.75 28.92 -4.34
N LYS A 374 9.80 29.64 -4.73
CA LYS A 374 9.80 30.44 -5.98
C LYS A 374 9.60 29.58 -7.23
N ASN A 375 10.37 28.51 -7.36
CA ASN A 375 10.29 27.60 -8.52
C ASN A 375 9.06 26.68 -8.42
N TYR A 376 8.74 26.25 -7.20
CA TYR A 376 7.56 25.45 -6.90
C TYR A 376 6.26 26.15 -7.33
N LEU A 377 6.05 27.41 -6.92
CA LEU A 377 4.84 28.16 -7.25
C LEU A 377 4.70 28.42 -8.75
N LYS A 378 5.82 28.71 -9.44
CA LYS A 378 5.84 28.86 -10.90
C LYS A 378 5.42 27.56 -11.60
N ARG A 379 5.98 26.42 -11.19
CA ARG A 379 5.60 25.11 -11.73
C ARG A 379 4.13 24.81 -11.46
N LYS A 380 3.65 25.05 -10.24
CA LYS A 380 2.26 24.77 -9.85
C LYS A 380 1.27 25.61 -10.66
N ALA A 381 1.59 26.89 -10.90
CA ALA A 381 0.79 27.75 -11.77
C ALA A 381 0.79 27.26 -13.23
N LEU A 382 1.96 26.87 -13.75
CA LEU A 382 2.10 26.35 -15.12
C LEU A 382 1.31 25.05 -15.32
N LEU A 383 1.39 24.11 -14.38
CA LEU A 383 0.66 22.84 -14.46
C LEU A 383 -0.85 23.06 -14.42
N ARG A 384 -1.33 23.95 -13.54
CA ARG A 384 -2.75 24.33 -13.50
C ARG A 384 -3.20 24.95 -14.82
N TYR A 385 -2.37 25.78 -15.45
CA TYR A 385 -2.68 26.38 -16.74
C TYR A 385 -2.69 25.37 -17.89
N GLN A 386 -1.71 24.47 -17.95
CA GLN A 386 -1.54 23.53 -19.06
C GLN A 386 -2.46 22.31 -18.99
N MET A 387 -2.67 21.76 -17.78
CA MET A 387 -3.37 20.49 -17.60
C MET A 387 -4.70 20.63 -16.86
N GLY A 388 -4.98 21.79 -16.25
CA GLY A 388 -6.21 22.00 -15.46
C GLY A 388 -6.31 21.13 -14.21
N THR A 389 -5.27 20.39 -13.83
CA THR A 389 -5.28 19.40 -12.75
C THR A 389 -4.32 19.75 -11.61
N SER A 390 -4.59 19.19 -10.43
CA SER A 390 -3.67 19.21 -9.28
C SER A 390 -2.66 18.07 -9.36
N GLU A 391 -1.49 18.25 -8.75
CA GLU A 391 -0.55 17.15 -8.53
C GLU A 391 -1.16 16.18 -7.50
N ASP A 392 -1.62 15.02 -7.97
CA ASP A 392 -2.30 14.02 -7.13
C ASP A 392 -1.37 12.88 -6.71
N PHE A 393 -0.33 12.60 -7.50
CA PHE A 393 0.65 11.56 -7.22
C PHE A 393 1.38 11.74 -5.86
N PRO A 394 1.86 12.95 -5.46
CA PRO A 394 2.46 13.15 -4.14
C PRO A 394 1.53 12.78 -2.98
N LYS A 395 0.21 12.97 -3.17
CA LYS A 395 -0.81 12.63 -2.18
C LYS A 395 -1.02 11.13 -2.10
N CYS A 396 -1.14 10.45 -3.25
CA CYS A 396 -1.18 8.98 -3.30
C CYS A 396 0.02 8.37 -2.57
N ARG A 397 1.21 8.89 -2.85
CA ARG A 397 2.45 8.45 -2.22
C ARG A 397 2.43 8.68 -0.71
N ALA A 398 2.01 9.87 -0.25
CA ALA A 398 1.93 10.16 1.18
C ALA A 398 0.98 9.21 1.93
N ILE A 399 -0.19 8.89 1.36
CA ILE A 399 -1.15 7.93 1.95
C ILE A 399 -0.55 6.52 1.98
N CYS A 400 0.02 6.06 0.85
CA CYS A 400 0.58 4.73 0.75
C CYS A 400 1.77 4.54 1.68
N ASP A 401 2.67 5.52 1.75
CA ASP A 401 3.86 5.46 2.62
C ASP A 401 3.44 5.51 4.10
N LEU A 402 2.47 6.35 4.48
CA LEU A 402 1.86 6.33 5.82
C LEU A 402 1.31 4.95 6.17
N LEU A 403 0.53 4.35 5.28
CA LEU A 403 -0.09 3.04 5.49
C LEU A 403 0.93 1.91 5.59
N LYS A 404 1.97 1.93 4.74
CA LYS A 404 3.09 0.98 4.83
C LYS A 404 3.74 1.07 6.20
N LEU A 405 4.05 2.27 6.69
CA LEU A 405 4.69 2.44 7.99
C LEU A 405 3.79 1.99 9.14
N TRP A 406 2.51 2.36 9.10
CA TRP A 406 1.58 2.02 10.17
C TRP A 406 1.37 0.51 10.34
N TYR A 407 1.44 -0.25 9.24
CA TYR A 407 1.14 -1.69 9.22
C TYR A 407 2.33 -2.60 8.93
N SER A 408 3.53 -2.05 8.70
CA SER A 408 4.72 -2.89 8.48
C SER A 408 5.13 -3.60 9.76
N ASN A 409 5.51 -4.88 9.65
CA ASN A 409 5.98 -5.69 10.78
C ASN A 409 7.50 -5.64 10.96
N LYS A 410 8.21 -4.77 10.22
CA LYS A 410 9.67 -4.69 10.29
C LYS A 410 10.11 -3.86 11.49
N LYS A 411 10.94 -4.45 12.36
CA LYS A 411 11.52 -3.78 13.54
C LYS A 411 12.36 -2.54 13.19
N SER A 412 12.93 -2.47 11.99
CA SER A 412 13.80 -1.37 11.54
C SER A 412 13.07 -0.05 11.20
N ILE A 413 11.73 -0.06 11.14
CA ILE A 413 10.92 1.11 10.78
C ILE A 413 10.62 2.01 12.00
N ARG A 414 10.96 1.56 13.21
CA ARG A 414 10.68 2.26 14.47
C ARG A 414 11.29 3.66 14.55
N ASP A 415 12.35 3.91 13.78
CA ASP A 415 13.12 5.15 13.82
C ASP A 415 12.77 6.10 12.66
N GLU A 416 11.82 5.74 11.79
CA GLU A 416 11.42 6.61 10.68
C GLU A 416 10.57 7.78 11.17
N ILE A 417 11.05 9.00 10.92
CA ILE A 417 10.36 10.25 11.22
C ILE A 417 9.60 10.69 9.97
N ILE A 418 8.28 10.86 10.11
CA ILE A 418 7.42 11.41 9.06
C ILE A 418 6.66 12.61 9.60
N SER A 419 6.09 13.43 8.72
CA SER A 419 5.18 14.51 9.13
C SER A 419 3.73 14.07 8.98
N LEU A 420 2.96 14.25 10.05
CA LEU A 420 1.53 14.00 10.10
C LEU A 420 0.83 15.06 10.94
N GLY A 421 -0.42 15.35 10.59
CA GLY A 421 -1.33 16.06 11.50
C GLY A 421 -1.92 15.08 12.49
N ILE A 422 -1.51 15.19 13.75
CA ILE A 422 -2.00 14.38 14.86
C ILE A 422 -2.47 15.28 16.00
N GLU A 423 -3.20 14.72 16.96
CA GLU A 423 -3.50 15.42 18.21
C GLU A 423 -2.19 15.78 18.93
N SER A 424 -1.98 17.06 19.21
CA SER A 424 -0.82 17.50 19.98
C SER A 424 -0.93 17.05 21.45
N ASP A 425 0.20 16.64 22.02
CA ASP A 425 0.37 16.33 23.45
C ASP A 425 0.94 17.51 24.26
N GLY A 426 1.14 18.68 23.63
CA GLY A 426 1.86 19.82 24.21
C GLY A 426 3.26 20.04 23.63
N SER A 427 3.77 19.10 22.81
CA SER A 427 5.08 19.20 22.19
C SER A 427 5.23 20.47 21.33
N PHE A 428 6.45 21.02 21.29
CA PHE A 428 6.80 22.23 20.54
C PHE A 428 6.00 23.49 20.93
N GLY A 429 5.32 23.50 22.09
CA GLY A 429 4.44 24.59 22.49
C GLY A 429 3.08 24.59 21.80
N ILE A 430 2.74 23.52 21.07
CA ILE A 430 1.44 23.37 20.42
C ILE A 430 0.41 22.89 21.46
N PRO A 431 -0.71 23.60 21.68
CA PRO A 431 -1.69 23.25 22.70
C PRO A 431 -2.21 21.81 22.59
N LYS A 432 -2.37 21.15 23.73
CA LYS A 432 -2.90 19.79 23.80
C LYS A 432 -4.31 19.74 23.20
N GLY A 433 -4.58 18.69 22.41
CA GLY A 433 -5.89 18.47 21.78
C GLY A 433 -6.09 19.19 20.45
N LEU A 434 -5.13 19.98 19.98
CA LEU A 434 -5.17 20.58 18.64
C LEU A 434 -4.58 19.61 17.62
N VAL A 435 -5.29 19.30 16.53
CA VAL A 435 -4.68 18.57 15.40
C VAL A 435 -3.79 19.52 14.61
N PHE A 436 -2.49 19.23 14.61
CA PHE A 436 -1.48 20.07 13.97
C PHE A 436 -0.41 19.19 13.32
N SER A 437 0.05 19.59 12.13
CA SER A 437 1.13 18.88 11.43
C SER A 437 2.45 19.09 12.14
N GLN A 438 3.11 17.99 12.48
CA GLN A 438 4.41 17.99 13.12
C GLN A 438 5.19 16.70 12.79
N PRO A 439 6.50 16.67 13.02
CA PRO A 439 7.31 15.45 12.93
C PRO A 439 6.89 14.43 14.00
N VAL A 440 6.64 13.20 13.56
CA VAL A 440 6.17 12.10 14.39
C VAL A 440 6.92 10.82 14.03
N TYR A 441 6.94 9.90 14.98
CA TYR A 441 7.42 8.53 14.78
C TYR A 441 6.37 7.54 15.31
N LEU A 442 6.46 6.29 14.87
CA LEU A 442 5.51 5.25 15.26
C LEU A 442 5.99 4.54 16.53
N LYS A 443 5.25 4.68 17.62
CA LYS A 443 5.51 3.96 18.88
C LYS A 443 4.60 2.74 18.97
N GLU A 444 5.19 1.59 19.26
CA GLU A 444 4.48 0.34 19.53
C GLU A 444 4.45 0.10 21.05
N TYR A 445 3.26 -0.12 21.60
CA TYR A 445 3.05 -0.42 23.02
C TYR A 445 3.03 -1.94 23.25
N GLU A 446 3.11 -2.35 24.52
CA GLU A 446 3.17 -3.77 24.92
C GLU A 446 1.91 -4.56 24.55
N ASP A 447 0.77 -3.87 24.42
CA ASP A 447 -0.51 -4.42 23.94
C ASP A 447 -0.54 -4.66 22.41
N GLY A 448 0.54 -4.34 21.70
CA GLY A 448 0.63 -4.42 20.24
C GLY A 448 -0.04 -3.25 19.51
N SER A 449 -0.55 -2.25 20.24
CA SER A 449 -1.09 -1.03 19.63
C SER A 449 0.04 -0.16 19.07
N ARG A 450 -0.23 0.50 17.94
CA ARG A 450 0.74 1.34 17.24
C ARG A 450 0.20 2.74 17.06
N VAL A 451 0.85 3.70 17.71
CA VAL A 451 0.40 5.07 17.86
C VAL A 451 1.47 6.03 17.36
N TRP A 452 1.05 7.02 16.60
CA TRP A 452 1.91 8.13 16.18
C TRP A 452 2.12 9.10 17.34
N VAL A 453 3.38 9.39 17.67
CA VAL A 453 3.76 10.28 18.77
C VAL A 453 4.66 11.39 18.23
N PRO A 454 4.52 12.65 18.70
CA PRO A 454 5.43 13.72 18.34
C PRO A 454 6.88 13.38 18.71
N PHE A 455 7.80 13.63 17.78
CA PHE A 455 9.23 13.43 18.05
C PHE A 455 9.81 14.65 18.76
N ARG A 456 9.73 14.69 20.09
CA ARG A 456 10.07 15.88 20.91
C ARG A 456 11.48 16.44 20.69
N ASP A 457 12.44 15.58 20.35
CA ASP A 457 13.83 15.96 20.13
C ASP A 457 14.09 16.51 18.72
N PHE A 458 13.05 16.62 17.87
CA PHE A 458 13.18 17.24 16.56
C PHE A 458 13.49 18.74 16.69
N PRO A 459 14.35 19.32 15.83
CA PRO A 459 14.62 20.75 15.86
C PRO A 459 13.37 21.59 15.53
N MET A 460 13.22 22.74 16.18
CA MET A 460 12.16 23.69 15.83
C MET A 460 12.27 24.12 14.35
N PRO A 461 11.13 24.41 13.68
CA PRO A 461 11.16 24.78 12.27
C PRO A 461 12.04 26.00 12.02
N ASN A 462 12.74 26.03 10.89
CA ASN A 462 13.57 27.18 10.53
C ASN A 462 12.73 28.41 10.11
N MET A 463 12.11 29.04 11.10
CA MET A 463 11.30 30.24 10.96
C MET A 463 11.30 31.05 12.27
N PRO A 464 11.06 32.38 12.22
CA PRO A 464 10.89 33.17 13.43
C PRO A 464 9.79 32.61 14.33
N ILE A 465 10.05 32.56 15.64
CA ILE A 465 9.13 32.01 16.65
C ILE A 465 7.76 32.70 16.58
N SER A 466 7.71 34.01 16.31
CA SER A 466 6.46 34.76 16.16
C SER A 466 5.58 34.26 15.00
N ILE A 467 6.20 33.85 13.88
CA ILE A 467 5.46 33.29 12.74
C ILE A 467 4.98 31.88 13.07
N PHE A 468 5.82 31.08 13.75
CA PHE A 468 5.39 29.75 14.20
C PHE A 468 4.21 29.84 15.17
N GLN A 469 4.26 30.79 16.12
CA GLN A 469 3.15 31.06 17.04
C GLN A 469 1.88 31.48 16.29
N SER A 470 2.00 32.32 15.26
CA SER A 470 0.87 32.70 14.39
C SER A 470 0.21 31.49 13.70
N LEU A 471 1.01 30.47 13.32
CA LEU A 471 0.46 29.21 12.79
C LEU A 471 -0.41 28.50 13.83
N ILE A 472 0.08 28.42 15.06
CA ILE A 472 -0.60 27.81 16.20
C ILE A 472 -1.87 28.59 16.56
N ASP A 473 -1.78 29.92 16.66
CA ASP A 473 -2.89 30.80 17.03
C ASP A 473 -4.05 30.69 16.05
N THR A 474 -3.76 30.53 14.75
CA THR A 474 -4.77 30.25 13.73
C THR A 474 -5.50 28.94 14.00
N GLY A 475 -4.76 27.87 14.35
CA GLY A 475 -5.34 26.58 14.71
C GLY A 475 -6.22 26.67 15.97
N ILE A 476 -5.77 27.41 17.00
CA ILE A 476 -6.55 27.67 18.21
C ILE A 476 -7.85 28.41 17.88
N TYR A 477 -7.75 29.47 17.07
CA TYR A 477 -8.91 30.27 16.65
C TYR A 477 -9.95 29.40 15.91
N VAL A 478 -9.50 28.59 14.97
CA VAL A 478 -10.37 27.68 14.22
C VAL A 478 -10.98 26.62 15.12
N LYS A 479 -10.21 26.06 16.06
CA LYS A 479 -10.73 25.10 17.05
C LYS A 479 -11.81 25.71 17.94
N LYS A 480 -11.65 26.96 18.40
CA LYS A 480 -12.70 27.69 19.14
C LYS A 480 -13.99 27.82 18.34
N LYS A 481 -13.88 28.16 17.05
CA LYS A 481 -15.05 28.20 16.14
C LYS A 481 -15.74 26.84 15.99
N ILE A 482 -15.01 25.74 15.97
CA ILE A 482 -15.62 24.39 15.95
C ILE A 482 -16.48 24.16 17.20
N ILE A 483 -16.00 24.59 18.37
CA ILE A 483 -16.73 24.45 19.63
C ILE A 483 -18.00 25.33 19.63
N GLU A 484 -17.93 26.55 19.09
CA GLU A 484 -19.11 27.42 18.91
C GLU A 484 -20.14 26.81 17.96
N LEU A 485 -19.69 26.20 16.84
CA LEU A 485 -20.54 25.50 15.89
C LEU A 485 -21.19 24.25 16.52
N LYS A 486 -20.48 23.54 17.40
CA LYS A 486 -21.01 22.42 18.16
C LYS A 486 -22.12 22.86 19.11
N ASN A 487 -21.84 23.86 19.95
CA ASN A 487 -22.80 24.37 20.92
C ASN A 487 -24.06 24.93 20.24
N SER A 488 -23.93 25.61 19.11
CA SER A 488 -25.09 26.09 18.35
C SER A 488 -25.91 24.95 17.75
N SER A 489 -25.26 23.88 17.27
CA SER A 489 -25.96 22.69 16.75
C SER A 489 -26.71 21.91 17.85
N ASP A 490 -26.13 21.80 19.04
CA ASP A 490 -26.76 21.13 20.18
C ASP A 490 -27.92 21.95 20.75
N ALA A 491 -27.87 23.28 20.70
CA ALA A 491 -28.98 24.16 21.09
C ALA A 491 -30.20 24.11 20.14
N THR A 492 -29.99 23.62 18.91
CA THR A 492 -31.06 23.47 17.89
C THR A 492 -31.69 22.07 17.83
N LYS A 493 -31.17 21.11 18.60
CA LYS A 493 -31.78 19.78 18.80
C LYS A 493 -32.60 19.79 20.08
#